data_AF-A0A850C5I5-F1
#
_entry.id   AF-A0A850C5I5-F1
#
_cell.length_a   1.000
_cell.length_b   1.000
_cell.length_c   1.000
_cell.angle_alpha   90.00
_cell.angle_beta   90.00
_cell.angle_gamma   90.00
#
_symmetry.space_group_name_H-M   'P 1'
#
loop_
_entity.id
_entity.type
_entity.pdbx_description
1 polymer ?
#
loop_
_entity_poly.entity_id
_entity_poly.type
_entity_poly.pdbx_seq_one_letter_code
_entity_poly.pdbx_strand_id
1 'polypeptide(L)'
;MNESNEKQAGFLGTYFDRDGVLRLTRWADILAWVVLTIHVIVWLFSLGLFIAQYSSGLLFDKGGTFLNMFGIFSPYLLQPLPGVLYFFALQAISKILLILLDMEDNTRRAARK
;
A
#
# COMPACT_ATOMS: atom_id res chain seq x y z
N MET A 1 -15.97 13.61 55.70
CA MET A 1 -14.66 13.19 55.15
C MET A 1 -14.76 13.45 53.66
N ASN A 2 -13.99 14.43 53.17
CA ASN A 2 -14.24 15.13 51.91
C ASN A 2 -14.20 14.20 50.69
N GLU A 3 -15.18 14.40 49.81
CA GLU A 3 -15.26 13.87 48.46
C GLU A 3 -14.04 14.32 47.65
N SER A 4 -13.08 13.42 47.42
CA SER A 4 -12.11 13.58 46.34
C SER A 4 -12.81 13.18 45.03
N ASN A 5 -13.54 14.14 44.49
CA ASN A 5 -14.10 14.14 43.15
C ASN A 5 -12.92 14.21 42.16
N GLU A 6 -12.22 13.08 41.96
CA GLU A 6 -11.31 12.94 40.82
C GLU A 6 -12.17 13.09 39.58
N LYS A 7 -12.06 14.26 38.95
CA LYS A 7 -12.63 14.54 37.64
C LYS A 7 -12.10 13.48 36.69
N GLN A 8 -12.89 12.41 36.52
CA GLN A 8 -12.72 11.40 35.50
C GLN A 8 -12.55 12.16 34.19
N ALA A 9 -11.32 12.18 33.68
CA ALA A 9 -10.97 12.96 32.50
C ALA A 9 -11.96 12.55 31.41
N GLY A 10 -12.81 13.50 31.01
CA GLY A 10 -13.89 13.26 30.06
C GLY A 10 -13.31 12.54 28.87
N PHE A 11 -13.79 11.31 28.65
CA PHE A 11 -13.31 10.41 27.62
C PHE A 11 -13.47 11.10 26.27
N LEU A 12 -12.39 11.72 25.78
CA LEU A 12 -12.26 12.34 24.47
C LEU A 12 -12.12 11.25 23.38
N GLY A 13 -12.90 10.17 23.50
CA GLY A 13 -13.01 9.14 22.48
C GLY A 13 -13.68 9.75 21.28
N THR A 14 -12.88 10.24 20.33
CA THR A 14 -13.37 10.64 19.02
C THR A 14 -14.06 9.43 18.40
N TYR A 15 -15.36 9.56 18.21
CA TYR A 15 -16.29 8.57 17.67
C TYR A 15 -15.87 8.11 16.27
N PHE A 16 -14.90 7.20 16.15
CA PHE A 16 -14.73 6.47 14.91
C PHE A 16 -15.82 5.40 14.85
N ASP A 17 -16.68 5.50 13.84
CA ASP A 17 -17.63 4.43 13.53
C ASP A 17 -16.83 3.16 13.22
N ARG A 18 -16.84 2.19 14.15
CA ARG A 18 -16.15 0.91 14.04
C ARG A 18 -16.47 0.21 12.74
N ASP A 19 -17.74 0.22 12.33
CA ASP A 19 -18.16 -0.44 11.10
C ASP A 19 -17.61 0.30 9.88
N GLY A 20 -17.55 1.64 9.94
CA GLY A 20 -16.88 2.49 8.97
C GLY A 20 -15.39 2.17 8.82
N VAL A 21 -14.65 2.11 9.93
CA VAL A 21 -13.21 1.78 9.92
C VAL A 21 -12.96 0.39 9.37
N LEU A 22 -13.72 -0.62 9.81
CA LEU A 22 -13.59 -1.99 9.31
C LEU A 22 -13.91 -2.11 7.82
N ARG A 23 -14.91 -1.36 7.32
CA ARG A 23 -15.19 -1.27 5.87
C ARG A 23 -14.02 -0.63 5.14
N LEU A 24 -13.49 0.48 5.64
CA LEU A 24 -12.37 1.20 5.04
C LEU A 24 -11.12 0.33 4.96
N THR A 25 -10.78 -0.39 6.04
CA THR A 25 -9.68 -1.37 6.06
C THR A 25 -9.84 -2.43 4.97
N ARG A 26 -11.04 -3.03 4.84
CA ARG A 26 -11.30 -4.04 3.79
C ARG A 26 -11.12 -3.45 2.39
N TRP A 27 -11.62 -2.24 2.16
CA TRP A 27 -11.44 -1.56 0.89
C TRP A 27 -9.98 -1.23 0.61
N ALA A 28 -9.22 -0.76 1.61
CA ALA A 28 -7.79 -0.50 1.47
C ALA A 28 -7.01 -1.79 1.11
N ASP A 29 -7.33 -2.92 1.75
CA ASP A 29 -6.73 -4.21 1.42
C ASP A 29 -7.07 -4.67 -0.01
N ILE A 30 -8.34 -4.57 -0.42
CA ILE A 30 -8.77 -4.92 -1.78
C ILE A 30 -8.09 -4.00 -2.81
N LEU A 31 -8.09 -2.69 -2.58
CA LEU A 31 -7.48 -1.71 -3.46
C LEU A 31 -5.97 -1.92 -3.58
N ALA A 32 -5.28 -2.30 -2.50
CA ALA A 32 -3.86 -2.63 -2.54
C ALA A 32 -3.58 -3.72 -3.58
N TRP A 33 -4.33 -4.82 -3.52
CA TRP A 33 -4.18 -5.93 -4.47
C TRP A 33 -4.58 -5.54 -5.90
N VAL A 34 -5.65 -4.77 -6.07
CA VAL A 34 -6.09 -4.28 -7.39
C VAL A 34 -5.01 -3.41 -8.02
N VAL A 35 -4.48 -2.43 -7.29
CA VAL A 35 -3.43 -1.52 -7.78
C VAL A 35 -2.15 -2.29 -8.12
N LEU A 36 -1.73 -3.24 -7.27
CA LEU A 36 -0.58 -4.08 -7.54
C LEU A 36 -0.78 -4.91 -8.81
N THR A 37 -1.95 -5.54 -8.95
CA THR A 37 -2.28 -6.37 -10.11
C THR A 37 -2.24 -5.57 -11.41
N ILE A 38 -2.81 -4.36 -11.41
CA ILE A 38 -2.76 -3.47 -12.58
C ILE A 38 -1.31 -3.15 -12.96
N HIS A 39 -0.47 -2.78 -11.99
CA HIS A 39 0.93 -2.47 -12.25
C HIS A 39 1.71 -3.68 -12.77
N VAL A 40 1.46 -4.88 -12.21
CA VAL A 40 2.07 -6.13 -12.69
C VAL A 40 1.64 -6.44 -14.12
N ILE A 41 0.35 -6.31 -14.44
CA ILE A 41 -0.16 -6.52 -15.80
C ILE A 41 0.52 -5.55 -16.77
N VAL A 42 0.55 -4.26 -16.45
CA VAL A 42 1.20 -3.24 -17.28
C VAL A 42 2.68 -3.56 -17.48
N TRP A 43 3.38 -3.96 -16.42
CA TRP A 43 4.78 -4.36 -16.49
C TRP A 43 5.01 -5.58 -17.39
N LEU A 44 4.15 -6.60 -17.29
CA LEU A 44 4.21 -7.78 -18.16
C LEU A 44 3.97 -7.43 -19.63
N PHE A 45 3.03 -6.54 -19.92
CA PHE A 45 2.81 -6.02 -21.27
C PHE A 45 4.04 -5.26 -21.79
N SER A 46 4.64 -4.40 -20.97
CA SER A 46 5.86 -3.67 -21.33
C SER A 46 7.03 -4.62 -21.60
N LEU A 47 7.22 -5.66 -20.79
CA LEU A 47 8.23 -6.69 -21.03
C LEU A 47 7.95 -7.48 -22.31
N GLY A 48 6.70 -7.87 -22.56
CA GLY A 48 6.31 -8.56 -23.78
C GLY A 48 6.59 -7.72 -25.03
N LEU A 49 6.29 -6.42 -24.98
CA LEU A 49 6.60 -5.48 -26.05
C LEU A 49 8.11 -5.37 -26.27
N PHE A 50 8.91 -5.26 -25.20
CA PHE A 50 10.36 -5.23 -25.29
C PHE A 50 10.91 -6.49 -25.97
N ILE A 51 10.45 -7.68 -25.58
CA ILE A 51 10.87 -8.95 -26.18
C ILE A 51 10.51 -8.99 -27.67
N ALA A 52 9.31 -8.53 -28.05
CA ALA A 52 8.89 -8.46 -29.44
C ALA A 52 9.78 -7.50 -30.26
N GLN A 53 10.07 -6.30 -29.75
CA GLN A 53 10.96 -5.33 -30.38
C GLN A 53 12.41 -5.84 -30.47
N TYR A 54 12.87 -6.56 -29.45
CA TYR A 54 14.18 -7.20 -29.44
C TYR A 54 14.28 -8.28 -30.52
N SER A 55 13.29 -9.19 -30.57
CA SER A 55 13.26 -10.30 -31.55
C SER A 55 13.12 -9.84 -33.00
N SER A 56 12.44 -8.72 -33.23
CA SER A 56 12.25 -8.13 -34.57
C SER A 56 13.49 -7.38 -35.07
N GLY A 57 14.55 -7.28 -34.26
CA GLY A 57 15.76 -6.55 -34.63
C GLY A 57 15.63 -5.03 -34.47
N LEU A 58 14.47 -4.52 -34.06
CA LEU A 58 14.17 -3.08 -33.97
C LEU A 58 15.07 -2.36 -32.95
N LEU A 59 15.55 -3.07 -31.93
CA LEU A 59 16.41 -2.53 -30.87
C LEU A 59 17.91 -2.69 -31.16
N PHE A 60 18.29 -3.31 -32.27
CA PHE A 60 19.69 -3.51 -32.64
C PHE A 60 20.18 -2.38 -33.54
N ASP A 61 20.80 -1.38 -32.94
CA ASP A 61 21.58 -0.39 -33.68
C ASP A 61 22.98 -0.94 -34.01
N LYS A 62 23.51 -0.61 -35.19
CA LYS A 62 24.83 -1.09 -35.63
C LYS A 62 25.91 -0.45 -34.74
N GLY A 63 26.44 -1.22 -33.80
CA GLY A 63 27.41 -0.75 -32.80
C GLY A 63 26.91 -0.79 -31.35
N GLY A 64 25.69 -1.30 -31.11
CA GLY A 64 25.16 -1.49 -29.76
C GLY A 64 26.03 -2.41 -28.91
N THR A 65 26.60 -1.89 -27.82
CA THR A 65 27.30 -2.70 -26.82
C THR A 65 26.32 -3.32 -25.83
N PHE A 66 26.76 -4.32 -25.06
CA PHE A 66 25.98 -4.88 -23.96
C PHE A 66 25.50 -3.79 -22.97
N LEU A 67 26.34 -2.78 -22.68
CA LEU A 67 25.98 -1.68 -21.80
C LEU A 67 24.81 -0.85 -22.33
N ASN A 68 24.75 -0.62 -23.65
CA ASN A 68 23.62 0.07 -24.27
C ASN A 68 22.33 -0.74 -24.11
N MET A 69 22.41 -2.06 -24.32
CA MET A 69 21.27 -2.96 -24.13
C MET A 69 20.77 -2.97 -22.68
N PHE A 70 21.68 -3.01 -21.72
CA PHE A 70 21.34 -2.94 -20.30
C PHE A 70 20.70 -1.59 -19.93
N GLY A 71 21.21 -0.48 -20.49
CA GLY A 71 20.61 0.84 -20.31
C GLY A 71 19.17 0.91 -20.80
N ILE A 72 18.87 0.30 -21.95
CA ILE A 72 17.50 0.21 -22.50
C ILE A 72 16.61 -0.68 -21.63
N PHE A 73 17.16 -1.75 -21.04
CA PHE A 73 16.40 -2.68 -20.21
C PHE A 73 16.15 -2.19 -18.77
N SER A 74 17.05 -1.36 -18.23
CA SER A 74 17.00 -0.87 -16.85
C SER A 74 15.63 -0.29 -16.41
N PRO A 75 14.93 0.53 -17.23
CA PRO A 75 13.60 1.05 -16.86
C PRO A 75 12.56 -0.04 -16.56
N TYR A 76 12.62 -1.18 -17.25
CA TYR A 76 11.68 -2.28 -17.02
C TYR A 76 11.88 -2.95 -15.66
N LEU A 77 13.10 -2.92 -15.10
CA LEU A 77 13.34 -3.43 -13.74
C LEU A 77 12.75 -2.53 -12.65
N LEU A 78 12.71 -1.22 -12.91
CA LEU A 78 12.21 -0.22 -11.96
C LEU A 78 10.71 0.04 -12.12
N GLN A 79 10.14 -0.28 -13.28
CA GLN A 79 8.72 -0.10 -13.59
C GLN A 79 7.72 -0.70 -12.57
N PRO A 80 7.93 -1.90 -11.97
CA PRO A 80 6.99 -2.43 -10.98
C PRO A 80 7.11 -1.76 -9.60
N LEU A 81 8.19 -0.99 -9.36
CA LEU A 81 8.50 -0.44 -8.04
C LEU A 81 7.38 0.47 -7.49
N PRO A 82 6.78 1.40 -8.26
CA PRO A 82 5.65 2.20 -7.79
C PRO A 82 4.46 1.34 -7.35
N GLY A 83 4.15 0.28 -8.10
CA GLY A 83 3.06 -0.64 -7.76
C GLY A 83 3.30 -1.35 -6.42
N VAL A 84 4.53 -1.80 -6.18
CA VAL A 84 4.95 -2.39 -4.91
C VAL A 84 4.86 -1.37 -3.77
N LEU A 85 5.31 -0.14 -3.99
CA LEU A 85 5.23 0.93 -2.97
C LEU A 85 3.79 1.27 -2.62
N TYR A 86 2.90 1.41 -3.62
CA TYR A 86 1.48 1.66 -3.38
C TYR A 86 0.80 0.51 -2.66
N PHE A 87 1.15 -0.74 -2.99
CA PHE A 87 0.67 -1.91 -2.28
C PHE A 87 1.03 -1.84 -0.79
N PHE A 88 2.31 -1.64 -0.47
CA PHE A 88 2.75 -1.57 0.93
C PHE A 88 2.18 -0.35 1.66
N ALA A 89 2.03 0.79 0.99
CA ALA A 89 1.40 1.97 1.58
C ALA A 89 -0.07 1.70 1.97
N LEU A 90 -0.86 1.11 1.08
CA LEU A 90 -2.26 0.77 1.35
C LEU A 90 -2.39 -0.32 2.41
N GLN A 91 -1.52 -1.33 2.38
CA GLN A 91 -1.45 -2.35 3.45
C GLN A 91 -1.09 -1.73 4.80
N ALA A 92 -0.12 -0.82 4.84
CA ALA A 92 0.25 -0.13 6.07
C ALA A 92 -0.91 0.69 6.63
N ILE A 93 -1.63 1.45 5.78
CA ILE A 93 -2.83 2.19 6.19
C ILE A 93 -3.88 1.26 6.78
N SER A 94 -4.18 0.14 6.10
CA SER A 94 -5.11 -0.88 6.58
C SER A 94 -4.75 -1.39 7.98
N LYS A 95 -3.48 -1.73 8.22
CA LYS A 95 -3.02 -2.23 9.53
C LYS A 95 -3.01 -1.14 10.61
N ILE A 96 -2.61 0.08 10.27
CA ILE A 96 -2.63 1.22 11.20
C ILE A 96 -4.07 1.48 11.67
N LEU A 97 -5.05 1.49 10.75
CA LEU A 97 -6.46 1.68 11.09
C LEU A 97 -6.97 0.61 12.07
N LEU A 98 -6.57 -0.66 11.87
CA LEU A 98 -6.93 -1.74 12.79
C LEU A 98 -6.28 -1.58 14.16
N ILE A 99 -4.99 -1.21 14.22
CA ILE A 99 -4.29 -0.97 15.48
C ILE A 99 -4.95 0.16 16.28
N LEU A 100 -5.30 1.27 15.60
CA LEU A 100 -5.99 2.39 16.24
C LEU A 100 -7.36 1.98 16.79
N LEU A 101 -8.10 1.16 16.04
CA LEU A 101 -9.39 0.62 16.48
C LEU A 101 -9.24 -0.29 17.73
N ASP A 102 -8.22 -1.15 17.74
CA ASP A 102 -7.94 -2.03 18.88
C ASP A 102 -7.52 -1.23 20.14
N MET A 103 -6.72 -0.17 19.96
CA MET A 103 -6.32 0.73 21.03
C MET A 103 -7.54 1.48 21.63
N GLU A 104 -8.44 1.96 20.79
CA GLU A 104 -9.68 2.61 21.21
C GLU A 104 -10.56 1.65 22.02
N ASP A 105 -10.77 0.43 21.50
CA ASP A 105 -11.57 -0.60 22.15
C ASP A 105 -11.01 -1.00 23.52
N ASN A 106 -9.68 -1.12 23.65
CA ASN A 106 -9.02 -1.39 24.93
C ASN A 106 -9.16 -0.22 25.91
N THR A 107 -9.01 1.01 25.43
CA THR A 107 -9.14 2.22 26.27
C THR A 107 -10.57 2.34 26.80
N ARG A 108 -11.58 2.00 25.99
CA ARG A 108 -12.99 1.96 26.41
C ARG A 108 -13.27 0.88 27.46
N ARG A 109 -12.67 -0.30 27.34
CA ARG A 109 -12.81 -1.37 28.34
C ARG A 109 -12.15 -1.00 29.66
N ALA A 110 -10.99 -0.35 29.62
CA ALA A 110 -10.29 0.13 30.80
C ALA A 110 -11.10 1.21 31.55
N ALA A 111 -11.74 2.14 30.82
CA ALA A 111 -12.57 3.20 31.41
C ALA A 111 -13.91 2.72 32.02
N ARG A 112 -14.33 1.48 31.73
CA ARG A 112 -15.54 0.85 32.31
C ARG A 112 -15.24 0.03 33.57
N LYS A 113 -13.97 -0.17 33.92
CA LYS A 113 -13.54 -0.81 35.18
C LYS A 113 -13.24 0.26 36.22
#